data_AF-A0A2D3WN79-F1
#
_entry.id   AF-A0A2D3WN79-F1
#
_cell.length_a   1.000
_cell.length_b   1.000
_cell.length_c   1.000
_cell.angle_alpha   90.00
_cell.angle_beta   90.00
_cell.angle_gamma   90.00
#
_symmetry.space_group_name_H-M   'P 1'
#
loop_
_entity.id
_entity.type
_entity.pdbx_description
1 polymer ?
#
loop_
_entity_poly.entity_id
_entity_poly.type
_entity_poly.pdbx_seq_one_letter_code
_entity_poly.pdbx_strand_id
1 'polypeptide(L)'
;HHTIKELYRRTKRRSLMVLIGDFFEIPDLRLLARKHEVVAVVVRDRAEENPNEMGFTALIDPESGAVLEGDFNERSVKRYHDRVKAHDIELFESFRRAGVRGTKLYTDANAVVTLRRLFEGRV
;
A
#
# COMPACT_ATOMS: atom_id res chain seq x y z
N HIS A 1 12.03 2.92 7.62
CA HIS A 1 12.57 2.22 8.82
C HIS A 1 12.56 3.02 10.13
N HIS A 2 12.96 4.30 10.17
CA HIS A 2 13.06 5.08 11.42
C HIS A 2 11.70 5.29 12.14
N THR A 3 10.62 5.51 11.37
CA THR A 3 9.28 5.83 11.89
C THR A 3 8.65 4.70 12.70
N ILE A 4 8.85 3.44 12.30
CA ILE A 4 8.25 2.26 12.94
C ILE A 4 8.80 2.06 14.36
N LYS A 5 10.12 2.21 14.53
CA LYS A 5 10.78 2.09 15.85
C LYS A 5 10.34 3.21 16.79
N GLU A 6 10.10 4.40 16.26
CA GLU A 6 9.64 5.53 17.05
C GLU A 6 8.20 5.34 17.55
N LEU A 7 7.30 4.87 16.67
CA LEU A 7 5.91 4.56 17.05
C LEU A 7 5.83 3.48 18.14
N TYR A 8 6.67 2.44 18.04
CA TYR A 8 6.76 1.39 19.06
C TYR A 8 7.21 1.93 20.43
N ARG A 9 8.20 2.84 20.46
CA ARG A 9 8.71 3.43 21.70
C ARG A 9 7.72 4.37 22.37
N ARG A 10 7.00 5.18 21.58
CA ARG A 10 6.02 6.15 22.09
C ARG A 10 4.75 5.47 22.61
N THR A 11 4.32 4.39 22.00
CA THR A 11 3.06 3.74 22.37
C THR A 11 3.28 2.67 23.44
N LYS A 12 3.24 3.06 24.71
CA LYS A 12 3.56 2.14 25.83
C LYS A 12 2.47 1.10 26.12
N ARG A 13 1.20 1.39 25.86
CA ARG A 13 0.06 0.46 26.05
C ARG A 13 -0.26 -0.31 24.77
N ARG A 14 -0.90 -1.48 24.90
CA ARG A 14 -1.44 -2.22 23.75
C ARG A 14 -2.60 -1.40 23.16
N SER A 15 -2.59 -1.27 21.83
CA SER A 15 -3.54 -0.44 21.08
C SER A 15 -3.81 -1.07 19.72
N LEU A 16 -4.93 -0.70 19.09
CA LEU A 16 -5.15 -0.85 17.67
C LEU A 16 -4.38 0.25 16.92
N MET A 17 -3.61 -0.14 15.90
CA MET A 17 -2.90 0.76 15.00
C MET A 17 -3.43 0.56 13.58
N VAL A 18 -3.98 1.62 12.98
CA VAL A 18 -4.41 1.63 11.59
C VAL A 18 -3.39 2.42 10.79
N LEU A 19 -2.67 1.75 9.90
CA LEU A 19 -1.68 2.34 9.00
C LEU A 19 -2.34 2.52 7.63
N ILE A 20 -2.38 3.75 7.14
CA ILE A 20 -3.01 4.10 5.86
C ILE A 20 -1.93 4.71 4.97
N GLY A 21 -1.78 4.20 3.75
CA GLY A 21 -0.78 4.69 2.81
C GLY A 21 -0.77 3.88 1.51
N ASP A 22 0.05 4.31 0.57
CA ASP A 22 0.30 3.63 -0.71
C ASP A 22 1.30 2.46 -0.58
N PHE A 23 2.13 2.42 0.47
CA PHE A 23 3.11 1.34 0.68
C PHE A 23 3.97 1.07 -0.55
N PHE A 24 4.56 2.12 -1.12
CA PHE A 24 5.48 1.99 -2.26
C PHE A 24 6.66 1.05 -1.96
N GLU A 25 7.17 1.08 -0.73
CA GLU A 25 8.08 0.07 -0.19
C GLU A 25 7.37 -0.88 0.78
N ILE A 26 7.91 -2.10 0.94
CA ILE A 26 7.39 -3.09 1.87
C ILE A 26 7.87 -2.78 3.30
N PRO A 27 6.99 -2.40 4.23
CA PRO A 27 7.39 -2.09 5.60
C PRO A 27 7.64 -3.35 6.43
N ASP A 28 8.62 -3.30 7.33
CA ASP A 28 8.75 -4.31 8.39
C ASP A 28 7.84 -3.98 9.58
N LEU A 29 6.63 -4.55 9.58
CA LEU A 29 5.63 -4.32 10.63
C LEU A 29 5.71 -5.31 11.79
N ARG A 30 6.64 -6.28 11.77
CA ARG A 30 6.71 -7.37 12.77
C ARG A 30 6.85 -6.81 14.19
N LEU A 31 7.67 -5.77 14.37
CA LEU A 31 7.89 -5.16 15.68
C LEU A 31 6.61 -4.51 16.24
N LEU A 32 5.84 -3.82 15.40
CA LEU A 32 4.57 -3.21 15.82
C LEU A 32 3.54 -4.29 16.15
N ALA A 33 3.41 -5.30 15.28
CA ALA A 33 2.44 -6.39 15.44
C ALA A 33 2.71 -7.29 16.68
N ARG A 34 3.95 -7.33 17.18
CA ARG A 34 4.28 -8.04 18.44
C ARG A 34 3.54 -7.49 19.66
N LYS A 35 3.21 -6.19 19.65
CA LYS A 35 2.64 -5.49 20.81
C LYS A 35 1.26 -4.92 20.52
N HIS A 36 1.06 -4.42 19.32
CA HIS A 36 -0.15 -3.76 18.89
C HIS A 36 -0.91 -4.66 17.94
N GLU A 37 -2.21 -4.44 17.91
CA GLU A 37 -3.02 -5.01 16.86
C GLU A 37 -2.91 -4.07 15.65
N VAL A 38 -2.32 -4.54 14.56
CA VAL A 38 -2.00 -3.68 13.41
C VAL A 38 -2.93 -4.03 12.25
N VAL A 39 -3.44 -2.99 11.61
CA VAL A 39 -4.26 -3.03 10.41
C VAL A 39 -3.63 -2.11 9.37
N ALA A 40 -3.37 -2.63 8.18
CA ALA A 40 -2.85 -1.87 7.05
C ALA A 40 -3.96 -1.64 6.01
N VAL A 41 -4.13 -0.39 5.58
CA VAL A 41 -5.06 0.04 4.55
C VAL A 41 -4.24 0.60 3.40
N VAL A 42 -4.10 -0.20 2.35
CA VAL A 42 -3.34 0.14 1.15
C VAL A 42 -4.23 0.97 0.24
N VAL A 43 -3.91 2.25 0.10
CA VAL A 43 -4.64 3.18 -0.78
C VAL A 43 -4.13 3.00 -2.21
N ARG A 44 -5.06 2.88 -3.17
CA ARG A 44 -4.76 2.67 -4.58
C ARG A 44 -5.66 3.53 -5.45
N ASP A 45 -5.09 4.09 -6.51
CA ASP A 45 -5.90 4.63 -7.60
C ASP A 45 -6.02 3.61 -8.74
N ARG A 46 -7.20 3.51 -9.37
CA ARG A 46 -7.42 2.55 -10.46
C ARG A 46 -6.65 2.93 -11.72
N ALA A 47 -6.52 4.23 -11.99
CA ALA A 47 -5.78 4.73 -13.14
C ALA A 47 -4.27 4.54 -12.95
N GLU A 48 -3.80 4.55 -11.70
CA GLU A 48 -2.41 4.19 -11.37
C GLU A 48 -2.17 2.68 -11.50
N GLU A 49 -3.06 1.81 -11.02
CA GLU A 49 -2.88 0.35 -11.13
C GLU A 49 -3.00 -0.16 -12.58
N ASN A 50 -3.90 0.43 -13.37
CA ASN A 50 -4.13 0.09 -14.77
C ASN A 50 -4.11 1.35 -15.63
N PRO A 51 -2.91 1.91 -15.93
CA PRO A 51 -2.83 3.06 -16.80
C PRO A 51 -3.32 2.66 -18.19
N ASN A 52 -4.29 3.39 -18.71
CA ASN A 52 -4.70 3.27 -20.11
C ASN A 52 -3.52 3.66 -21.02
N GLU A 53 -3.57 3.25 -22.28
CA GLU A 53 -2.62 3.69 -23.32
C GLU A 53 -2.73 5.22 -23.49
N MET A 54 -2.02 5.96 -22.66
CA MET A 54 -1.83 7.38 -22.80
C MET A 54 -0.60 7.54 -23.72
N GLY A 55 -0.84 7.73 -25.02
CA GLY A 55 0.23 8.07 -25.97
C GLY A 55 1.06 9.26 -25.46
N PHE A 56 2.33 9.37 -25.89
CA PHE A 56 3.33 10.39 -25.47
C PHE A 56 2.93 11.21 -24.22
N THR A 57 2.98 10.59 -23.05
CA THR A 57 2.81 11.32 -21.79
C THR A 57 4.07 11.19 -20.94
N ALA A 58 4.49 12.32 -20.39
CA ALA A 58 5.51 12.40 -19.37
C ALA A 58 4.93 11.80 -18.07
N LEU A 59 5.38 10.61 -17.67
CA LEU A 59 5.06 10.06 -16.35
C LEU A 59 6.14 10.50 -15.37
N ILE A 60 5.73 11.26 -14.37
CA ILE A 60 6.62 11.72 -13.31
C ILE A 60 6.68 10.62 -12.26
N ASP A 61 7.88 10.09 -12.02
CA ASP A 61 8.15 9.22 -10.89
C ASP A 61 7.98 10.01 -9.58
N PRO A 62 7.02 9.66 -8.72
CA PRO A 62 6.77 10.39 -7.47
C PRO A 62 7.90 10.25 -6.44
N GLU A 63 8.79 9.27 -6.59
CA GLU A 63 9.90 9.00 -5.66
C GLU A 63 11.16 9.80 -6.03
N SER A 64 11.48 9.87 -7.32
CA SER A 64 12.68 10.57 -7.83
C SER A 64 12.40 11.94 -8.44
N GLY A 65 11.13 12.25 -8.74
CA GLY A 65 10.74 13.40 -9.56
C GLY A 65 11.17 13.27 -11.02
N ALA A 66 11.71 12.12 -11.43
CA ALA A 66 12.20 11.92 -12.79
C ALA A 66 11.02 11.86 -13.76
N VAL A 67 11.12 12.65 -14.83
CA VAL A 67 10.19 12.57 -15.94
C VAL A 67 10.62 11.40 -16.82
N LEU A 68 9.81 10.33 -16.85
CA LEU A 68 9.93 9.28 -17.85
C LEU A 68 9.36 9.82 -19.16
N GLU A 69 10.17 10.56 -19.91
CA GLU A 69 9.92 10.91 -21.30
C GLU A 69 10.30 9.69 -22.17
N GLY A 70 9.31 8.91 -22.59
CA GLY A 70 9.52 7.79 -23.48
C GLY A 70 8.20 7.24 -24.01
N ASP A 71 8.26 6.46 -25.11
CA ASP A 71 7.10 5.77 -25.65
C ASP A 71 6.46 4.90 -24.54
N PHE A 72 5.41 5.42 -23.91
CA PHE A 72 4.46 4.67 -23.09
C PHE A 72 3.62 3.77 -24.00
N ASN A 73 4.31 2.87 -24.70
CA ASN A 73 3.72 1.84 -25.50
C ASN A 73 3.17 0.72 -24.59
N GLU A 74 2.35 -0.13 -25.18
CA GLU A 74 1.69 -1.26 -24.53
C GLU A 74 2.65 -2.14 -23.69
N ARG A 75 3.92 -2.29 -24.09
CA ARG A 75 4.91 -3.08 -23.34
C ARG A 75 5.33 -2.41 -22.04
N SER A 76 5.56 -1.10 -22.05
CA SER A 76 5.95 -0.34 -20.85
C SER A 76 4.81 -0.34 -19.82
N VAL A 77 3.57 -0.14 -20.28
CA VAL A 77 2.35 -0.23 -19.46
C VAL A 77 2.23 -1.62 -18.83
N LYS A 78 2.35 -2.68 -19.65
CA LYS A 78 2.28 -4.06 -19.17
C LYS A 78 3.34 -4.38 -18.13
N ARG A 79 4.60 -3.98 -18.36
CA ARG A 79 5.70 -4.20 -17.40
C ARG A 79 5.47 -3.46 -16.09
N TYR A 80 4.95 -2.22 -16.14
CA TYR A 80 4.61 -1.46 -14.94
C TYR A 80 3.53 -2.18 -14.13
N HIS A 81 2.45 -2.57 -14.78
CA HIS A 81 1.34 -3.28 -14.15
C HIS A 81 1.78 -4.63 -13.54
N ASP A 82 2.63 -5.40 -14.23
CA ASP A 82 3.18 -6.65 -13.71
C ASP A 82 4.06 -6.41 -12.48
N ARG A 83 4.82 -5.31 -12.45
CA ARG A 83 5.60 -4.89 -11.27
C ARG A 83 4.71 -4.50 -10.09
N VAL A 84 3.65 -3.74 -10.32
CA VAL A 84 2.67 -3.38 -9.26
C VAL A 84 2.01 -4.63 -8.70
N LYS A 85 1.61 -5.57 -9.56
CA LYS A 85 1.05 -6.86 -9.13
C LYS A 85 2.03 -7.69 -8.29
N ALA A 86 3.28 -7.80 -8.73
CA ALA A 86 4.31 -8.52 -7.98
C ALA A 86 4.55 -7.89 -6.61
N HIS A 87 4.63 -6.55 -6.56
CA HIS A 87 4.77 -5.79 -5.32
C HIS A 87 3.61 -6.02 -4.36
N ASP A 88 2.37 -5.95 -4.84
CA ASP A 88 1.20 -6.19 -3.99
C ASP A 88 1.17 -7.62 -3.43
N ILE A 89 1.55 -8.62 -4.21
CA ILE A 89 1.66 -10.01 -3.73
C ILE A 89 2.66 -10.07 -2.57
N GLU A 90 3.84 -9.47 -2.74
CA GLU A 90 4.89 -9.49 -1.72
C GLU A 90 4.48 -8.69 -0.47
N LEU A 91 3.83 -7.54 -0.65
CA LEU A 91 3.34 -6.67 0.42
C LEU A 91 2.30 -7.40 1.29
N PHE A 92 1.29 -8.03 0.67
CA PHE A 92 0.26 -8.76 1.42
C PHE A 92 0.82 -10.04 2.07
N GLU A 93 1.79 -10.70 1.45
CA GLU A 93 2.53 -11.79 2.08
C GLU A 93 3.34 -11.33 3.30
N SER A 94 3.98 -10.15 3.23
CA SER A 94 4.67 -9.53 4.36
C SER A 94 3.70 -9.25 5.51
N PHE A 95 2.52 -8.70 5.22
CA PHE A 95 1.47 -8.49 6.22
C PHE A 95 1.05 -9.80 6.87
N ARG A 96 0.78 -10.85 6.08
CA ARG A 96 0.41 -12.17 6.57
C ARG A 96 1.46 -12.76 7.50
N ARG A 97 2.74 -12.70 7.11
CA ARG A 97 3.88 -13.18 7.93
C ARG A 97 4.04 -12.39 9.23
N ALA A 98 3.69 -11.10 9.22
CA ALA A 98 3.75 -10.23 10.39
C ALA A 98 2.50 -10.33 11.29
N GLY A 99 1.46 -11.09 10.90
CA GLY A 99 0.18 -11.13 11.63
C GLY A 99 -0.62 -9.83 11.51
N VAL A 100 -0.39 -9.06 10.45
CA VAL A 100 -1.07 -7.80 10.14
C VAL A 100 -2.23 -8.07 9.19
N ARG A 101 -3.41 -7.48 9.48
CA ARG A 101 -4.54 -7.52 8.55
C ARG A 101 -4.37 -6.41 7.52
N GLY A 102 -4.31 -6.76 6.23
CA GLY A 102 -4.24 -5.81 5.13
C GLY A 102 -5.55 -5.74 4.36
N THR A 103 -5.95 -4.56 3.90
CA THR A 103 -6.98 -4.38 2.86
C THR A 103 -6.56 -3.33 1.86
N LYS A 104 -7.02 -3.46 0.62
CA LYS A 104 -6.97 -2.36 -0.35
C LYS A 104 -8.16 -1.42 -0.14
N LEU A 105 -7.93 -0.14 -0.36
CA LEU A 105 -8.96 0.90 -0.45
C LEU A 105 -8.69 1.70 -1.72
N TYR A 106 -9.62 1.61 -2.68
CA TYR A 106 -9.52 2.43 -3.88
C TYR A 106 -9.95 3.87 -3.60
N THR A 107 -9.28 4.84 -4.22
CA THR A 107 -9.60 6.28 -4.11
C THR A 107 -11.04 6.60 -4.52
N ASP A 108 -11.60 5.82 -5.44
CA ASP A 108 -12.99 5.91 -5.90
C ASP A 108 -14.00 5.11 -5.06
N ALA A 109 -13.54 4.35 -4.06
CA ALA A 109 -14.39 3.51 -3.24
C ALA A 109 -14.94 4.25 -2.01
N ASN A 110 -16.09 3.79 -1.52
CA ASN A 110 -16.63 4.27 -0.25
C ASN A 110 -15.77 3.74 0.92
N ALA A 111 -14.94 4.62 1.48
CA ALA A 111 -14.04 4.29 2.57
C ALA A 111 -14.76 3.75 3.81
N VAL A 112 -15.96 4.25 4.13
CA VAL A 112 -16.72 3.81 5.30
C VAL A 112 -17.12 2.34 5.16
N VAL A 113 -17.62 1.94 3.99
CA VAL A 113 -18.03 0.54 3.74
C VAL A 113 -16.83 -0.42 3.82
N THR A 114 -15.71 -0.05 3.20
CA THR A 114 -14.49 -0.86 3.19
C THR A 114 -13.93 -1.04 4.60
N LEU A 115 -13.83 0.04 5.36
CA LEU A 115 -13.34 0.00 6.74
C LEU A 115 -14.31 -0.76 7.66
N ARG A 116 -15.63 -0.60 7.48
CA ARG A 116 -16.61 -1.34 8.29
C ARG A 116 -16.40 -2.86 8.16
N ARG A 117 -16.29 -3.38 6.94
CA ARG A 117 -16.01 -4.80 6.67
C ARG A 117 -14.72 -5.30 7.32
N LEU A 118 -13.69 -4.45 7.35
CA LEU A 118 -12.40 -4.76 7.98
C LEU A 118 -12.51 -4.92 9.51
N PHE A 119 -13.46 -4.25 10.15
CA PHE A 119 -13.66 -4.29 11.60
C PHE A 119 -14.83 -5.18 12.05
N GLU A 120 -15.76 -5.55 11.16
CA GLU A 120 -16.94 -6.37 11.47
C GLU A 120 -16.62 -7.80 11.96
N GLY A 121 -15.48 -8.39 11.60
CA GLY A 121 -15.05 -9.70 12.10
C GLY A 121 -14.66 -9.76 13.59
N ARG A 122 -15.11 -8.79 14.39
CA ARG A 122 -14.77 -8.60 15.82
C ARG A 122 -15.95 -8.18 16.70
N VAL A 123 -17.17 -8.16 16.17
CA VAL A 123 -18.37 -8.01 16.99
C VAL A 123 -18.90 -9.39 17.35
#